data_AF-A0A134BF69-F1
#
_entry.id   AF-A0A134BF69-F1
#
_cell.length_a   1.000
_cell.length_b   1.000
_cell.length_c   1.000
_cell.angle_alpha   90.00
_cell.angle_beta   90.00
_cell.angle_gamma   90.00
#
_symmetry.space_group_name_H-M   'P 1'
#
loop_
_entity.id
_entity.type
_entity.pdbx_description
1 polymer ?
#
loop_
_entity_poly.entity_id
_entity_poly.type
_entity_poly.pdbx_seq_one_letter_code
_entity_poly.pdbx_strand_id
1 'polypeptide(L)'
;MRKYTFALLSFFMAATVLTTSCRQLHREENMGDTVAASLFEPADTSIAQAKTAKKKVVVRDSVGLYYIGFGSTHELLQLVSYPSRRDTLVFSKARHLRVNGNADYDHIVHPTFFVLKTGDSIVSRLDEWKPIQP
;
A
#
# COMPACT_ATOMS: atom_id res chain seq x y z
N MET A 1 63.99 -33.68 -34.11
CA MET A 1 63.63 -33.60 -32.67
C MET A 1 62.13 -33.42 -32.41
N ARG A 2 61.45 -32.46 -33.05
CA ARG A 2 60.01 -32.15 -32.82
C ARG A 2 59.00 -33.29 -33.07
N LYS A 3 59.32 -34.29 -33.89
CA LYS A 3 58.39 -35.43 -34.17
C LYS A 3 58.33 -36.43 -33.02
N TYR A 4 59.45 -36.62 -32.32
CA TYR A 4 59.53 -37.51 -31.16
C TYR A 4 58.92 -36.89 -29.91
N THR A 5 58.92 -35.56 -29.79
CA THR A 5 58.27 -34.87 -28.66
C THR A 5 56.74 -35.01 -28.70
N PHE A 6 56.11 -35.02 -29.88
CA PHE A 6 54.67 -35.25 -29.99
C PHE A 6 54.28 -36.71 -29.70
N ALA A 7 55.11 -37.68 -30.10
CA ALA A 7 54.88 -39.10 -29.80
C ALA A 7 55.06 -39.43 -28.30
N LEU A 8 56.00 -38.76 -27.62
CA LEU A 8 56.19 -38.90 -26.17
C LEU A 8 55.04 -38.27 -25.37
N LEU A 9 54.50 -37.14 -25.85
CA LEU A 9 53.35 -36.47 -25.24
C LEU A 9 52.05 -37.29 -25.38
N SER A 10 51.83 -37.94 -26.52
CA SER A 10 50.64 -38.79 -26.73
C SER A 10 50.68 -40.06 -25.88
N PHE A 11 51.87 -40.63 -25.63
CA PHE A 11 52.04 -41.78 -24.76
C PHE A 11 51.73 -41.44 -23.28
N PHE A 12 52.15 -40.26 -22.81
CA PHE A 12 51.84 -39.80 -21.46
C PHE A 12 50.34 -39.55 -21.22
N MET A 13 49.62 -39.03 -22.22
CA MET A 13 48.17 -38.79 -22.12
C MET A 13 47.32 -40.07 -22.18
N ALA A 14 47.82 -41.15 -22.80
CA ALA A 14 47.11 -42.43 -22.83
C ALA A 14 47.22 -43.21 -21.51
N ALA A 15 48.30 -43.02 -20.76
CA ALA A 15 48.55 -43.73 -19.49
C ALA A 15 47.64 -43.26 -18.33
N THR A 16 47.09 -42.05 -18.39
CA THR A 16 46.26 -41.49 -17.31
C THR A 16 44.80 -41.95 -17.36
N VAL A 17 44.32 -42.49 -18.49
CA VAL A 17 42.91 -42.91 -18.67
C VAL A 17 42.61 -44.26 -18.01
N LEU A 18 43.62 -45.06 -17.65
CA LEU A 18 43.44 -46.41 -17.10
C LEU A 18 43.37 -46.47 -15.55
N THR A 19 43.38 -45.34 -14.83
CA THR A 19 43.42 -45.35 -13.35
C THR A 19 42.18 -44.80 -12.64
N THR A 20 41.15 -44.33 -13.36
CA THR A 20 39.88 -43.93 -12.73
C THR A 20 38.88 -45.08 -12.66
N SER A 21 39.25 -46.15 -11.95
CA SER A 21 38.31 -47.15 -11.44
C SER A 21 38.29 -47.09 -9.92
N CYS A 22 37.85 -45.95 -9.37
CA CYS A 22 37.40 -45.91 -7.99
C CYS A 22 35.97 -46.45 -7.98
N ARG A 23 35.83 -47.74 -7.63
CA ARG A 23 34.55 -48.33 -7.23
C ARG A 23 34.15 -47.65 -5.92
N GLN A 24 33.52 -46.49 -6.00
CA GLN A 24 33.00 -45.76 -4.85
C GLN A 24 31.89 -46.62 -4.22
N LEU A 25 32.25 -47.40 -3.20
CA LEU A 25 31.30 -47.98 -2.26
C LEU A 25 30.57 -46.81 -1.62
N HIS A 26 29.31 -46.59 -2.00
CA HIS A 26 28.43 -45.70 -1.26
C HIS A 26 28.29 -46.31 0.13
N ARG A 27 28.98 -45.71 1.09
CA ARG A 27 28.82 -46.05 2.50
C ARG A 27 27.43 -45.56 2.88
N GLU A 28 26.52 -46.50 3.11
CA GLU A 28 25.19 -46.23 3.62
C GLU A 28 25.33 -45.61 5.02
N GLU A 29 25.24 -44.28 5.09
CA GLU A 29 25.10 -43.57 6.35
C GLU A 29 23.66 -43.79 6.82
N ASN A 30 23.48 -44.71 7.77
CA ASN A 30 22.25 -44.84 8.55
C ASN A 30 22.04 -43.55 9.35
N MET A 31 21.46 -42.55 8.71
CA MET A 31 20.89 -41.39 9.38
C MET A 31 19.64 -41.91 10.09
N GLY A 32 19.81 -42.20 11.38
CA GLY A 32 18.77 -42.75 12.24
C GLY A 32 17.48 -41.95 12.14
N ASP A 33 16.37 -42.69 12.13
CA ASP A 33 14.96 -42.30 12.10
C ASP A 33 14.67 -40.79 12.18
N THR A 34 14.95 -40.07 11.08
CA THR A 34 14.57 -38.67 10.95
C THR A 34 13.13 -38.61 10.48
N VAL A 35 12.29 -38.05 11.33
CA VAL A 35 10.89 -37.74 11.06
C VAL A 35 10.77 -36.91 9.78
N ALA A 36 9.82 -37.27 8.92
CA ALA A 36 9.62 -36.65 7.61
C ALA A 36 9.55 -35.11 7.72
N ALA A 37 10.28 -34.40 6.86
CA ALA A 37 10.37 -32.93 6.86
C ALA A 37 9.00 -32.23 6.73
N SER A 38 7.99 -32.93 6.20
CA SER A 38 6.61 -32.44 6.11
C SER A 38 5.91 -32.26 7.47
N LEU A 39 6.40 -32.88 8.55
CA LEU A 39 5.90 -32.64 9.91
C LEU A 39 6.43 -31.34 10.52
N PHE A 40 7.44 -30.72 9.90
CA PHE A 40 8.05 -29.48 10.36
C PHE A 40 7.74 -28.27 9.47
N GLU A 41 6.94 -28.43 8.42
CA GLU A 41 6.52 -27.30 7.60
C GLU A 41 5.60 -26.37 8.42
N PRO A 42 6.02 -25.14 8.73
CA PRO A 42 5.11 -24.17 9.33
C PRO A 42 4.01 -23.88 8.31
N ALA A 43 2.75 -23.86 8.76
CA ALA A 43 1.62 -23.59 7.88
C ALA A 43 1.87 -22.30 7.06
N ASP A 44 1.86 -22.44 5.72
CA ASP A 44 2.06 -21.34 4.78
C ASP A 44 0.95 -20.28 4.95
N THR A 45 1.20 -19.29 5.80
CA THR A 45 0.27 -18.16 6.04
C THR A 45 0.25 -17.15 4.88
N SER A 46 1.12 -17.32 3.88
CA SER A 46 1.24 -16.43 2.71
C SER A 46 -0.07 -16.32 1.90
N ILE A 47 -0.84 -17.41 1.80
CA ILE A 47 -2.14 -17.43 1.11
C ILE A 47 -3.24 -16.73 1.93
N ALA A 48 -3.17 -16.80 3.27
CA ALA A 48 -4.09 -16.09 4.15
C ALA A 48 -3.80 -14.57 4.19
N GLN A 49 -2.52 -14.19 4.10
CA GLN A 49 -2.08 -12.79 4.02
C GLN A 49 -2.42 -12.15 2.66
N ALA A 50 -2.40 -12.92 1.57
CA ALA A 50 -2.85 -12.44 0.25
C ALA A 50 -4.35 -12.12 0.20
N LYS A 51 -5.19 -12.87 0.95
CA LYS A 51 -6.64 -12.62 1.04
C LYS A 51 -7.00 -11.47 1.98
N THR A 52 -6.07 -11.00 2.81
CA THR A 52 -6.20 -9.79 3.64
C THR A 52 -5.62 -8.55 2.97
N ALA A 53 -5.34 -8.60 1.66
CA ALA A 53 -5.12 -7.42 0.84
C ALA A 53 -6.41 -6.59 0.74
N LYS A 54 -6.64 -5.79 1.78
CA LYS A 54 -7.48 -4.59 1.85
C LYS A 54 -8.77 -4.72 1.05
N LYS A 55 -9.83 -5.25 1.68
CA LYS A 55 -11.21 -4.92 1.32
C LYS A 55 -11.30 -3.39 1.28
N LYS A 56 -11.14 -2.79 0.10
CA LYS A 56 -11.31 -1.35 -0.12
C LYS A 56 -12.78 -1.10 0.18
N VAL A 57 -13.09 -0.73 1.42
CA VAL A 57 -14.41 -0.22 1.79
C VAL A 57 -14.59 0.99 0.88
N VAL A 58 -15.56 0.91 -0.03
CA VAL A 58 -15.98 2.06 -0.83
C VAL A 58 -16.65 3.00 0.16
N VAL A 59 -15.86 3.90 0.72
CA VAL A 59 -16.34 4.95 1.61
C VAL A 59 -17.06 5.96 0.72
N ARG A 60 -18.38 6.03 0.85
CA ARG A 60 -19.22 7.01 0.16
C ARG A 60 -19.18 8.32 0.92
N ASP A 61 -18.94 9.42 0.19
CA ASP A 61 -18.96 10.75 0.78
C ASP A 61 -20.38 11.19 1.12
N SER A 62 -20.53 11.82 2.28
CA SER A 62 -21.77 12.45 2.71
C SER A 62 -21.97 13.76 1.97
N VAL A 63 -23.20 14.04 1.56
CA VAL A 63 -23.58 15.30 0.94
C VAL A 63 -23.86 16.33 2.02
N GLY A 64 -23.30 17.53 1.88
CA GLY A 64 -23.58 18.65 2.79
C GLY A 64 -22.72 18.68 4.05
N LEU A 65 -21.83 17.72 4.29
CA LEU A 65 -20.85 17.78 5.38
C LEU A 65 -19.45 17.83 4.79
N TYR A 66 -18.64 18.74 5.33
CA TYR A 66 -17.31 19.02 4.82
C TYR A 66 -16.34 19.31 5.95
N TYR A 67 -15.07 19.03 5.72
CA TYR A 67 -13.98 19.58 6.52
C TYR A 67 -13.58 20.95 5.97
N ILE A 68 -13.07 21.81 6.84
CA ILE A 68 -12.47 23.08 6.41
C ILE A 68 -11.01 22.84 6.02
N GLY A 69 -10.70 23.16 4.76
CA GLY A 69 -9.36 23.02 4.19
C GLY A 69 -8.42 24.16 4.58
N PHE A 70 -7.12 23.87 4.59
CA PHE A 70 -6.06 24.83 4.96
C PHE A 70 -5.95 26.06 4.05
N GLY A 71 -6.38 25.97 2.80
CA GLY A 71 -6.43 27.10 1.87
C GLY A 71 -7.67 28.00 2.01
N SER A 72 -8.43 27.84 3.10
CA SER A 72 -9.51 28.76 3.47
C SER A 72 -8.92 30.13 3.86
N THR A 73 -9.36 31.19 3.18
CA THR A 73 -8.94 32.57 3.45
C THR A 73 -10.12 33.37 4.02
N HIS A 74 -9.94 34.67 4.27
CA HIS A 74 -11.05 35.52 4.72
C HIS A 74 -12.20 35.59 3.68
N GLU A 75 -11.88 35.50 2.39
CA GLU A 75 -12.86 35.65 1.30
C GLU A 75 -13.31 34.31 0.72
N LEU A 76 -12.44 33.31 0.71
CA LEU A 76 -12.71 32.00 0.12
C LEU A 76 -12.78 30.93 1.20
N LEU A 77 -13.75 30.04 1.09
CA LEU A 77 -13.89 28.85 1.91
C LEU A 77 -13.53 27.62 1.09
N GLN A 78 -12.50 26.90 1.53
CA GLN A 78 -12.15 25.58 1.01
C GLN A 78 -12.91 24.52 1.80
N LEU A 79 -13.79 23.79 1.12
CA LEU A 79 -14.56 22.67 1.65
C LEU A 79 -13.98 21.36 1.14
N VAL A 80 -13.63 20.46 2.03
CA VAL A 80 -13.06 19.14 1.72
C VAL A 80 -14.09 18.06 2.02
N SER A 81 -14.26 17.08 1.14
CA SER A 81 -15.33 16.08 1.26
C SER A 81 -15.24 15.27 2.56
N TYR A 82 -16.38 15.08 3.23
CA TYR A 82 -16.49 14.18 4.37
C TYR A 82 -17.09 12.83 3.93
N PRO A 83 -16.59 11.68 4.41
CA PRO A 83 -15.40 11.52 5.23
C PRO A 83 -14.11 11.27 4.42
N SER A 84 -14.17 11.09 3.09
CA SER A 84 -13.00 10.60 2.33
C SER A 84 -11.86 11.61 2.15
N ARG A 85 -12.13 12.92 2.29
CA ARG A 85 -11.19 14.03 2.08
C ARG A 85 -10.51 14.04 0.71
N ARG A 86 -11.16 13.48 -0.32
CA ARG A 86 -10.59 13.38 -1.67
C ARG A 86 -10.90 14.61 -2.50
N ASP A 87 -12.14 15.05 -2.44
CA ASP A 87 -12.63 16.14 -3.26
C ASP A 87 -12.55 17.44 -2.47
N THR A 88 -12.19 18.51 -3.16
CA THR A 88 -12.12 19.85 -2.60
C THR A 88 -12.96 20.79 -3.47
N LEU A 89 -13.78 21.60 -2.83
CA LEU A 89 -14.57 22.65 -3.43
C LEU A 89 -14.15 23.99 -2.83
N VAL A 90 -14.15 25.04 -3.63
CA VAL A 90 -13.84 26.40 -3.17
C VAL A 90 -15.03 27.28 -3.47
N PHE A 91 -15.53 27.96 -2.45
CA PHE A 91 -16.65 28.89 -2.56
C PHE A 91 -16.28 30.23 -1.96
N SER A 92 -16.90 31.31 -2.42
CA SER A 92 -16.76 32.61 -1.78
C SER A 92 -17.63 32.70 -0.52
N LYS A 93 -17.12 33.40 0.50
CA LYS A 93 -17.81 33.68 1.75
C LYS A 93 -18.68 34.92 1.59
N ALA A 94 -19.86 34.88 2.20
CA ALA A 94 -20.65 36.09 2.38
C ALA A 94 -19.87 37.08 3.25
N ARG A 95 -20.04 38.38 2.97
CA ARG A 95 -19.42 39.46 3.76
C ARG A 95 -19.69 39.33 5.26
N HIS A 96 -20.88 38.83 5.63
CA HIS A 96 -21.23 38.49 7.00
C HIS A 96 -21.50 36.99 7.08
N LEU A 97 -20.44 36.21 7.31
CA LEU A 97 -20.54 34.77 7.53
C LEU A 97 -20.99 34.51 8.96
N ARG A 98 -22.11 33.80 9.13
CA ARG A 98 -22.54 33.34 10.46
C ARG A 98 -21.93 31.99 10.75
N VAL A 99 -21.25 31.85 11.88
CA VAL A 99 -20.66 30.59 12.33
C VAL A 99 -21.35 30.17 13.62
N ASN A 100 -21.92 28.97 13.64
CA ASN A 100 -22.48 28.35 14.82
C ASN A 100 -21.59 27.18 15.27
N GLY A 101 -21.01 27.29 16.46
CA GLY A 101 -20.04 26.32 16.97
C GLY A 101 -18.62 26.63 16.50
N ASN A 102 -17.83 25.59 16.24
CA ASN A 102 -16.46 25.70 15.74
C ASN A 102 -16.38 25.43 14.22
N ALA A 103 -15.75 26.37 13.50
CA ALA A 103 -15.43 26.26 12.09
C ALA A 103 -13.92 26.42 11.84
N ASP A 104 -13.10 25.93 12.76
CA ASP A 104 -11.66 25.78 12.57
C ASP A 104 -11.32 24.57 11.69
N TYR A 105 -10.04 24.45 11.36
CA TYR A 105 -9.52 23.33 10.59
C TYR A 105 -9.84 21.98 11.26
N ASP A 106 -10.06 20.96 10.44
CA ASP A 106 -10.37 19.58 10.87
C ASP A 106 -11.74 19.39 11.54
N HIS A 107 -12.50 20.46 11.80
CA HIS A 107 -13.89 20.37 12.21
C HIS A 107 -14.81 20.09 11.03
N ILE A 108 -15.89 19.35 11.31
CA ILE A 108 -16.91 18.99 10.33
C ILE A 108 -17.97 20.08 10.36
N VAL A 109 -18.25 20.67 9.21
CA VAL A 109 -19.22 21.75 9.07
C VAL A 109 -20.27 21.44 8.02
N HIS A 110 -21.47 21.97 8.24
CA HIS A 110 -22.57 22.01 7.30
C HIS A 110 -22.70 23.44 6.74
N PRO A 111 -22.27 23.69 5.50
CA PRO A 111 -22.36 25.01 4.87
C PRO A 111 -23.76 25.26 4.28
N THR A 112 -24.33 26.41 4.61
CA THR A 112 -25.55 26.92 3.97
C THR A 112 -25.20 27.87 2.84
N PHE A 113 -25.58 27.49 1.63
CA PHE A 113 -25.37 28.28 0.42
C PHE A 113 -26.50 29.28 0.19
N PHE A 114 -26.15 30.47 -0.29
CA PHE A 114 -27.07 31.47 -0.79
C PHE A 114 -26.77 31.70 -2.27
N VAL A 115 -27.80 31.60 -3.11
CA VAL A 115 -27.67 31.82 -4.56
C VAL A 115 -27.91 33.30 -4.85
N LEU A 116 -26.93 33.96 -5.46
CA LEU A 116 -27.05 35.34 -5.91
C LEU A 116 -27.95 35.42 -7.14
N LYS A 117 -28.46 36.62 -7.40
CA LYS A 117 -29.21 36.92 -8.64
C LYS A 117 -28.38 36.69 -9.90
N THR A 118 -27.05 36.68 -9.79
CA THR A 118 -26.10 36.36 -10.87
C THR A 118 -26.02 34.87 -11.18
N GLY A 119 -26.54 34.01 -10.29
CA GLY A 119 -26.44 32.54 -10.39
C GLY A 119 -25.32 31.92 -9.55
N ASP A 120 -24.43 32.74 -8.99
CA ASP A 120 -23.32 32.25 -8.17
C ASP A 120 -23.80 31.81 -6.78
N SER A 121 -23.19 30.77 -6.23
CA SER A 121 -23.46 30.31 -4.87
C SER A 121 -22.36 30.75 -3.93
N ILE A 122 -22.76 31.38 -2.82
CA ILE A 122 -21.85 31.84 -1.76
C ILE A 122 -22.21 31.18 -0.44
N VAL A 123 -21.24 31.05 0.46
CA VAL A 123 -21.46 30.47 1.79
C VAL A 123 -21.90 31.57 2.75
N SER A 124 -23.11 31.43 3.29
CA SER A 124 -23.70 32.43 4.19
C SER A 124 -23.66 32.03 5.66
N ARG A 125 -23.70 30.73 5.94
CA ARG A 125 -23.66 30.17 7.30
C ARG A 125 -22.84 28.88 7.33
N LEU A 126 -22.12 28.67 8.43
CA LEU A 126 -21.47 27.42 8.79
C LEU A 126 -22.01 26.93 10.13
N ASP A 127 -22.53 25.72 10.14
CA ASP A 127 -22.95 25.04 11.37
C ASP A 127 -21.99 23.89 11.67
N GLU A 128 -21.42 23.86 12.87
CA GLU A 128 -20.59 22.75 13.31
C GLU A 128 -21.45 21.49 13.48
N TRP A 129 -21.05 20.41 12.82
CA TRP A 129 -21.69 19.12 12.99
C TRP A 129 -20.97 18.33 14.08
N LYS A 130 -21.68 18.04 15.17
CA LYS A 130 -21.20 17.14 16.23
C LYS A 130 -21.98 15.84 16.18
N PRO A 131 -21.30 14.68 16.22
CA PRO A 131 -22.00 13.43 16.44
C PRO A 131 -22.67 13.50 17.81
N ILE A 132 -23.96 13.18 17.85
CA ILE A 132 -24.71 13.07 19.10
C ILE A 132 -24.02 11.99 19.94
N GLN A 133 -23.37 12.39 21.03
CA GLN A 133 -22.82 11.45 21.98
C GLN A 133 -23.99 10.82 22.73
N PRO A 134 -24.09 9.47 22.77
CA PRO A 134 -25.16 8.76 23.45
C PRO A 134 -25.10 8.92 24.98
#